data_AF-A0A157VDA6-F1
#
_entry.id   AF-A0A157VDA6-F1
#
_cell.length_a   1.000
_cell.length_b   1.000
_cell.length_c   1.000
_cell.angle_alpha   90.00
_cell.angle_beta   90.00
_cell.angle_gamma   90.00
#
_symmetry.space_group_name_H-M   'P 1'
#
loop_
_entity.id
_entity.type
_entity.pdbx_description
1 polymer ?
#
loop_
_entity_poly.entity_id
_entity_poly.type
_entity_poly.pdbx_seq_one_letter_code
_entity_poly.pdbx_strand_id
1 'polypeptide(L)'
;MRKRDFFFGEVYEGSGGATLRLSDMEPLARKVSAEFFTAQLNRILKEHDGQLTLSDGTSYPSFWSFIDKVDPEQVGFVEIYARQDVNDNVEATLACDIVLVNGVITVKPHWCAYKDIRADEVISTLLVPLHLKALQGKAYIRWDDGETEPLLQNDDYQAELENVFSVSKYPSAMSWGDTADQKVKQYKMDLECATDVGRRGVSSEQAWDAYRELRYNRTV
;
A
#
# COMPACT_ATOMS: atom_id res chain seq x y z
N MET A 1 -15.98 12.01 17.41
CA MET A 1 -15.54 13.26 18.06
C MET A 1 -14.30 13.78 17.34
N ARG A 2 -14.09 15.09 17.21
CA ARG A 2 -12.81 15.62 16.70
C ARG A 2 -11.90 15.95 17.88
N LYS A 3 -10.67 15.45 17.86
CA LYS A 3 -9.64 15.73 18.84
C LYS A 3 -8.42 16.31 18.13
N ARG A 4 -7.71 17.23 18.79
CA ARG A 4 -6.48 17.81 18.24
C ARG A 4 -5.28 17.05 18.76
N ASP A 5 -4.57 16.38 17.88
CA ASP A 5 -3.24 15.82 18.12
C ASP A 5 -2.16 16.86 17.80
N PHE A 6 -1.08 16.89 18.58
CA PHE A 6 -0.04 17.92 18.42
C PHE A 6 0.79 17.74 17.15
N PHE A 7 0.91 16.51 16.64
CA PHE A 7 1.69 16.18 15.45
C PHE A 7 0.79 16.03 14.22
N PHE A 8 -0.28 15.22 14.33
CA PHE A 8 -1.18 14.89 13.23
C PHE A 8 -2.33 15.89 13.03
N GLY A 9 -2.51 16.86 13.93
CA GLY A 9 -3.53 17.88 13.79
C GLY A 9 -4.94 17.35 14.13
N GLU A 10 -5.90 17.49 13.22
CA GLU A 10 -7.27 17.00 13.48
C GLU A 10 -7.37 15.49 13.35
N VAL A 11 -7.70 14.81 14.45
CA VAL A 11 -8.00 13.37 14.50
C VAL A 11 -9.50 13.19 14.65
N TYR A 12 -10.07 12.31 13.83
CA TYR A 12 -11.48 11.91 13.91
C TYR A 12 -11.61 10.62 14.70
N GLU A 13 -12.19 10.68 15.88
CA GLU A 13 -12.47 9.50 16.70
C GLU A 13 -13.88 8.96 16.40
N GLY A 14 -13.95 7.69 16.02
CA GLY A 14 -15.19 6.95 15.84
C GLY A 14 -15.18 5.64 16.66
N SER A 15 -16.22 4.83 16.50
CA SER A 15 -16.30 3.50 17.13
C SER A 15 -15.17 2.55 16.69
N GLY A 16 -14.54 2.81 15.54
CA GLY A 16 -13.43 2.03 15.00
C GLY A 16 -12.03 2.61 15.26
N GLY A 17 -11.89 3.53 16.22
CA GLY A 17 -10.60 4.13 16.59
C GLY A 17 -10.33 5.50 15.96
N ALA A 18 -9.06 5.90 15.93
CA ALA A 18 -8.62 7.16 15.34
C ALA A 18 -8.62 7.09 13.81
N THR A 19 -9.05 8.16 13.16
CA THR A 19 -9.01 8.31 11.70
C THR A 19 -8.34 9.63 11.31
N LEU A 20 -7.43 9.54 10.36
CA LEU A 20 -6.73 10.64 9.70
C LEU A 20 -6.93 10.54 8.18
N ARG A 21 -6.75 11.65 7.46
CA ARG A 21 -6.71 11.60 5.99
C ARG A 21 -5.31 11.26 5.53
N LEU A 22 -5.20 10.35 4.56
CA LEU A 22 -3.91 9.97 3.99
C LEU A 22 -3.19 11.18 3.36
N SER A 23 -3.94 12.08 2.70
CA SER A 23 -3.42 13.32 2.13
C SER A 23 -2.70 14.23 3.13
N ASP A 24 -3.08 14.16 4.41
CA ASP A 24 -2.52 15.02 5.45
C ASP A 24 -1.16 14.50 5.95
N MET A 25 -0.77 13.27 5.58
CA MET A 25 0.48 12.66 6.01
C MET A 25 1.69 13.26 5.29
N GLU A 26 1.55 13.60 4.00
CA GLU A 26 2.66 14.08 3.19
C GLU A 26 3.31 15.37 3.74
N PRO A 27 2.55 16.43 4.08
CA PRO A 27 3.14 17.64 4.65
C PRO A 27 3.83 17.41 5.99
N LEU A 28 3.42 16.39 6.76
CA LEU A 28 4.04 16.03 8.04
C LEU A 28 5.31 15.22 7.81
N ALA A 29 5.24 14.21 6.94
CA ALA A 29 6.35 13.34 6.58
C ALA A 29 7.57 14.12 6.05
N ARG A 30 7.35 15.19 5.28
CA ARG A 30 8.42 16.06 4.77
C ARG A 30 9.17 16.86 5.84
N LYS A 31 8.59 17.06 7.03
CA LYS A 31 9.16 17.92 8.08
C LYS A 31 10.10 17.20 9.04
N VAL A 32 10.09 15.87 9.05
CA VAL A 32 10.76 15.07 10.09
C VAL A 32 11.56 13.91 9.48
N SER A 33 12.37 13.22 10.28
CA SER A 33 13.03 11.98 9.87
C SER A 33 12.02 10.81 9.83
N ALA A 34 12.38 9.72 9.15
CA ALA A 34 11.55 8.50 9.12
C ALA A 34 11.39 7.88 10.51
N GLU A 35 12.48 7.85 11.29
CA GLU A 35 12.48 7.40 12.69
C GLU A 35 11.50 8.21 13.53
N PHE A 36 11.55 9.55 13.44
CA PHE A 36 10.64 10.41 14.19
C PHE A 36 9.19 10.25 13.74
N PHE A 37 8.95 10.19 12.42
CA PHE A 37 7.60 9.98 11.87
C PHE A 37 6.99 8.66 12.38
N THR A 38 7.76 7.58 12.31
CA THR A 38 7.33 6.25 12.79
C THR A 38 7.12 6.23 14.30
N ALA A 39 7.93 6.95 15.07
CA ALA A 39 7.71 7.13 16.51
C ALA A 39 6.39 7.86 16.80
N GLN A 40 6.02 8.86 15.99
CA GLN A 40 4.72 9.54 16.12
C GLN A 40 3.55 8.63 15.77
N LEU A 41 3.68 7.78 14.74
CA LEU A 41 2.69 6.76 14.41
C LEU A 41 2.49 5.78 15.58
N ASN A 42 3.58 5.28 16.15
CA ASN A 42 3.52 4.41 17.32
C ASN A 42 2.92 5.10 18.56
N ARG A 43 3.15 6.41 18.74
CA ARG A 43 2.54 7.19 19.82
C ARG A 43 1.02 7.26 19.64
N ILE A 44 0.54 7.67 18.47
CA ILE A 44 -0.91 7.82 18.23
C ILE A 44 -1.60 6.45 18.30
N LEU A 45 -0.99 5.37 17.80
CA LEU A 45 -1.53 4.02 17.97
C LEU A 45 -1.73 3.68 19.45
N LYS A 46 -0.71 3.93 20.30
CA LYS A 46 -0.81 3.68 21.74
C LYS A 46 -1.89 4.50 22.44
N GLU A 47 -2.14 5.72 21.98
CA GLU A 47 -3.20 6.60 22.52
C GLU A 47 -4.61 6.18 22.10
N HIS A 48 -4.73 5.34 21.07
CA HIS A 48 -5.99 4.93 20.46
C HIS A 48 -6.12 3.40 20.37
N ASP A 49 -5.78 2.71 21.45
CA ASP A 49 -5.96 1.25 21.62
C ASP A 49 -5.35 0.40 20.49
N GLY A 50 -4.27 0.89 19.90
CA GLY A 50 -3.53 0.25 18.83
C GLY A 50 -4.23 0.28 17.47
N GLN A 51 -5.17 1.20 17.24
CA GLN A 51 -5.93 1.28 16.00
C GLN A 51 -5.86 2.69 15.38
N LEU A 52 -5.34 2.77 14.16
CA LEU A 52 -5.35 3.99 13.35
C LEU A 52 -5.84 3.69 11.94
N THR A 53 -6.80 4.47 11.45
CA THR A 53 -7.23 4.45 10.04
C THR A 53 -6.67 5.65 9.30
N LEU A 54 -6.06 5.41 8.13
CA LEU A 54 -5.74 6.44 7.13
C LEU A 54 -6.74 6.33 5.98
N SER A 55 -7.72 7.23 5.93
CA SER A 55 -8.76 7.23 4.88
C SER A 55 -8.32 8.02 3.65
N ASP A 56 -8.65 7.52 2.46
CA ASP A 56 -8.55 8.25 1.19
C ASP A 56 -9.79 7.96 0.33
N GLY A 57 -10.41 8.99 -0.24
CA GLY A 57 -11.62 8.84 -1.06
C GLY A 57 -11.35 8.52 -2.52
N THR A 58 -10.10 8.27 -2.90
CA THR A 58 -9.66 8.09 -4.28
C THR A 58 -9.09 6.70 -4.49
N SER A 59 -9.03 6.28 -5.75
CA SER A 59 -8.36 5.05 -6.18
C SER A 59 -6.88 5.25 -6.51
N TYR A 60 -6.42 6.51 -6.51
CA TYR A 60 -5.02 6.90 -6.76
C TYR A 60 -4.47 7.68 -5.55
N PRO A 61 -4.40 7.03 -4.37
CA PRO A 61 -3.93 7.68 -3.15
C PRO A 61 -2.46 8.06 -3.24
N SER A 62 -2.04 9.10 -2.51
CA SER A 62 -0.63 9.43 -2.29
C SER A 62 0.04 8.50 -1.27
N PHE A 63 -0.20 7.19 -1.39
CA PHE A 63 0.26 6.17 -0.44
C PHE A 63 1.79 6.16 -0.31
N TRP A 64 2.52 6.36 -1.41
CA TRP A 64 3.98 6.48 -1.37
C TRP A 64 4.44 7.55 -0.36
N SER A 65 3.87 8.75 -0.40
CA SER A 65 4.27 9.86 0.48
C SER A 65 4.11 9.54 1.97
N PHE A 66 3.27 8.55 2.32
CA PHE A 66 3.16 8.01 3.66
C PHE A 66 4.14 6.86 3.91
N ILE A 67 4.07 5.78 3.12
CA ILE A 67 4.82 4.53 3.39
C ILE A 67 6.33 4.72 3.27
N ASP A 68 6.77 5.62 2.39
CA ASP A 68 8.16 6.00 2.24
C ASP A 68 8.78 6.55 3.53
N LYS A 69 7.97 7.22 4.35
CA LYS A 69 8.39 7.80 5.63
C LYS A 69 8.28 6.84 6.81
N VAL A 70 7.65 5.69 6.63
CA VAL A 70 7.61 4.63 7.64
C VAL A 70 8.96 3.91 7.62
N ASP A 71 9.55 3.69 8.78
CA ASP A 71 10.77 2.91 8.93
C ASP A 71 10.46 1.43 8.68
N PRO A 72 11.01 0.81 7.61
CA PRO A 72 10.67 -0.56 7.23
C PRO A 72 11.13 -1.58 8.27
N GLU A 73 12.12 -1.25 9.11
CA GLU A 73 12.58 -2.13 10.20
C GLU A 73 11.59 -2.19 11.36
N GLN A 74 10.76 -1.15 11.52
CA GLN A 74 9.71 -1.10 12.54
C GLN A 74 8.38 -1.70 12.08
N VAL A 75 8.26 -2.04 10.80
CA VAL A 75 7.12 -2.78 10.26
C VAL A 75 7.29 -4.26 10.59
N GLY A 76 6.34 -4.80 11.35
CA GLY A 76 6.23 -6.23 11.62
C GLY A 76 5.82 -6.98 10.36
N PHE A 77 4.65 -6.63 9.82
CA PHE A 77 4.14 -7.14 8.55
C PHE A 77 3.10 -6.20 7.94
N VAL A 78 2.75 -6.45 6.68
CA VAL A 78 1.67 -5.79 5.95
C VAL A 78 0.67 -6.84 5.49
N GLU A 79 -0.64 -6.59 5.61
CA GLU A 79 -1.68 -7.45 5.05
C GLU A 79 -2.52 -6.67 4.03
N ILE A 80 -2.73 -7.25 2.86
CA ILE A 80 -3.63 -6.73 1.81
C ILE A 80 -4.88 -7.61 1.79
N TYR A 81 -6.05 -6.98 1.81
CA TYR A 81 -7.32 -7.70 1.89
C TYR A 81 -8.46 -6.93 1.21
N ALA A 82 -9.51 -7.68 0.85
CA ALA A 82 -10.74 -7.13 0.32
C ALA A 82 -11.67 -6.59 1.41
N ARG A 83 -12.44 -5.57 1.04
CA ARG A 83 -13.51 -5.00 1.84
C ARG A 83 -14.64 -4.48 0.96
N GLN A 84 -15.84 -4.38 1.53
CA GLN A 84 -17.08 -4.08 0.80
C GLN A 84 -17.79 -2.83 1.31
N ASP A 85 -17.25 -2.17 2.33
CA ASP A 85 -17.88 -1.06 3.04
C ASP A 85 -17.57 0.33 2.46
N VAL A 86 -16.92 0.40 1.30
CA VAL A 86 -16.42 1.67 0.71
C VAL A 86 -17.22 2.12 -0.51
N ASN A 87 -17.56 1.20 -1.41
CA ASN A 87 -18.22 1.53 -2.67
C ASN A 87 -19.11 0.38 -3.14
N ASP A 88 -20.42 0.56 -2.98
CA ASP A 88 -21.44 -0.44 -3.35
C ASP A 88 -21.52 -0.73 -4.87
N ASN A 89 -20.82 0.06 -5.71
CA ASN A 89 -20.79 -0.15 -7.16
C ASN A 89 -19.68 -1.11 -7.62
N VAL A 90 -18.84 -1.59 -6.71
CA VAL A 90 -17.79 -2.58 -6.99
C VAL A 90 -17.94 -3.75 -6.02
N GLU A 91 -17.47 -4.93 -6.43
CA GLU A 91 -17.57 -6.16 -5.66
C GLU A 91 -16.69 -6.11 -4.40
N ALA A 92 -15.52 -5.49 -4.52
CA ALA A 92 -14.66 -5.16 -3.40
C ALA A 92 -13.73 -3.99 -3.73
N THR A 93 -13.25 -3.33 -2.68
CA THR A 93 -12.01 -2.56 -2.71
C THR A 93 -10.93 -3.25 -1.89
N LEU A 94 -9.66 -2.92 -2.14
CA LEU A 94 -8.55 -3.34 -1.31
C LEU A 94 -8.27 -2.32 -0.21
N ALA A 95 -7.85 -2.82 0.94
CA ALA A 95 -7.16 -2.05 1.97
C ALA A 95 -5.83 -2.73 2.31
N CYS A 96 -4.95 -2.00 3.00
CA CYS A 96 -3.78 -2.61 3.61
C CYS A 96 -3.67 -2.27 5.10
N ASP A 97 -3.38 -3.27 5.91
CA ASP A 97 -3.04 -3.15 7.33
C ASP A 97 -1.51 -3.15 7.44
N ILE A 98 -0.92 -2.17 8.11
CA ILE A 98 0.51 -2.08 8.39
C ILE A 98 0.68 -2.22 9.90
N VAL A 99 1.34 -3.29 10.32
CA VAL A 99 1.51 -3.62 11.74
C VAL A 99 2.82 -3.03 12.26
N LEU A 100 2.71 -2.19 13.29
CA LEU A 100 3.81 -1.62 14.05
C LEU A 100 3.77 -2.15 15.50
N VAL A 101 4.81 -1.87 16.28
CA VAL A 101 4.94 -2.38 17.67
C VAL A 101 3.75 -2.02 18.58
N ASN A 102 3.10 -0.87 18.36
CA ASN A 102 1.98 -0.41 19.19
C ASN A 102 0.60 -0.65 18.57
N GLY A 103 0.48 -1.33 17.42
CA GLY A 103 -0.81 -1.61 16.81
C GLY A 103 -0.81 -1.62 15.29
N VAL A 104 -2.00 -1.42 14.71
CA VAL A 104 -2.26 -1.55 13.28
C VAL A 104 -2.69 -0.22 12.69
N ILE A 105 -2.07 0.14 11.57
CA ILE A 105 -2.50 1.24 10.71
C ILE A 105 -3.23 0.64 9.51
N THR A 106 -4.52 0.89 9.40
CA THR A 106 -5.30 0.49 8.24
C THR A 106 -5.40 1.63 7.23
N VAL A 107 -4.86 1.43 6.03
CA VAL A 107 -4.97 2.36 4.91
C VAL A 107 -6.17 1.98 4.05
N LYS A 108 -7.08 2.94 3.88
CA LYS A 108 -8.44 2.75 3.37
C LYS A 108 -8.73 3.63 2.14
N PRO A 109 -8.12 3.35 0.97
CA PRO A 109 -8.46 4.00 -0.30
C PRO A 109 -9.51 3.20 -1.10
N HIS A 110 -9.78 3.61 -2.34
CA HIS A 110 -10.70 2.95 -3.27
C HIS A 110 -9.96 2.07 -4.30
N TRP A 111 -8.90 1.37 -3.90
CA TRP A 111 -8.19 0.42 -4.76
C TRP A 111 -9.14 -0.70 -5.21
N CYS A 112 -9.28 -0.91 -6.50
CA CYS A 112 -10.09 -2.00 -7.07
C CYS A 112 -9.53 -2.33 -8.45
N ALA A 113 -9.89 -3.48 -9.03
CA ALA A 113 -9.37 -3.90 -10.34
C ALA A 113 -10.49 -4.23 -11.35
N TYR A 114 -11.68 -3.62 -11.18
CA TYR A 114 -12.85 -3.91 -12.04
C TYR A 114 -12.67 -3.50 -13.51
N LYS A 115 -11.65 -2.70 -13.82
CA LYS A 115 -11.24 -2.34 -15.17
C LYS A 115 -9.75 -2.01 -15.20
N ASP A 116 -9.15 -2.16 -16.35
CA ASP A 116 -7.80 -1.75 -16.76
C ASP A 116 -7.16 -0.61 -15.96
N ILE A 117 -7.69 0.61 -16.09
CA ILE A 117 -7.12 1.78 -15.40
C ILE A 117 -7.12 1.61 -13.88
N ARG A 118 -8.07 0.87 -13.30
CA ARG A 118 -8.12 0.62 -11.86
C ARG A 118 -7.10 -0.43 -11.44
N ALA A 119 -6.88 -1.47 -12.26
CA ALA A 119 -5.77 -2.39 -12.06
C ALA A 119 -4.42 -1.65 -12.11
N ASP A 120 -4.22 -0.74 -13.08
CA ASP A 120 -3.02 0.11 -13.17
C ASP A 120 -2.80 0.92 -11.87
N GLU A 121 -3.88 1.44 -11.27
CA GLU A 121 -3.82 2.18 -10.01
C GLU A 121 -3.43 1.27 -8.83
N VAL A 122 -3.93 0.03 -8.75
CA VAL A 122 -3.50 -0.95 -7.73
C VAL A 122 -1.99 -1.21 -7.86
N ILE A 123 -1.49 -1.46 -9.07
CA ILE A 123 -0.06 -1.71 -9.28
C ILE A 123 0.76 -0.48 -8.89
N SER A 124 0.44 0.68 -9.43
CA SER A 124 1.26 1.90 -9.30
C SER A 124 1.18 2.58 -7.93
N THR A 125 0.09 2.39 -7.17
CA THR A 125 -0.12 3.10 -5.90
C THR A 125 -0.22 2.20 -4.68
N LEU A 126 -0.26 0.87 -4.83
CA LEU A 126 -0.15 -0.09 -3.72
C LEU A 126 1.12 -0.94 -3.86
N LEU A 127 1.21 -1.78 -4.90
CA LEU A 127 2.27 -2.79 -5.00
C LEU A 127 3.64 -2.16 -5.25
N VAL A 128 3.79 -1.31 -6.27
CA VAL A 128 5.07 -0.64 -6.55
C VAL A 128 5.60 0.11 -5.32
N PRO A 129 4.79 0.91 -4.59
CA PRO A 129 5.22 1.50 -3.31
C PRO A 129 5.73 0.51 -2.26
N LEU A 130 5.06 -0.64 -2.08
CA LEU A 130 5.52 -1.66 -1.14
C LEU A 130 6.87 -2.26 -1.56
N HIS A 131 7.05 -2.51 -2.85
CA HIS A 131 8.29 -3.06 -3.41
C HIS A 131 9.45 -2.05 -3.32
N LEU A 132 9.20 -0.78 -3.65
CA LEU A 132 10.19 0.29 -3.50
C LEU A 132 10.63 0.48 -2.07
N LYS A 133 9.74 0.20 -1.10
CA LYS A 133 10.04 0.28 0.32
C LYS A 133 10.64 -1.01 0.90
N ALA A 134 10.90 -2.00 0.07
CA ALA A 134 11.39 -3.32 0.47
C ALA A 134 10.46 -4.06 1.47
N LEU A 135 9.15 -3.77 1.43
CA LEU A 135 8.15 -4.36 2.33
C LEU A 135 7.46 -5.60 1.77
N GLN A 136 7.62 -5.90 0.48
CA GLN A 136 7.03 -7.07 -0.17
C GLN A 136 7.39 -8.40 0.51
N GLY A 137 8.59 -8.51 1.09
CA GLY A 137 9.02 -9.68 1.86
C GLY A 137 8.39 -9.81 3.26
N LYS A 138 7.68 -8.77 3.72
CA LYS A 138 6.90 -8.76 4.96
C LYS A 138 5.39 -8.59 4.68
N ALA A 139 4.98 -8.64 3.41
CA ALA A 139 3.60 -8.44 3.00
C ALA A 139 2.90 -9.78 2.79
N TYR A 140 1.61 -9.81 3.08
CA TYR A 140 0.74 -10.98 2.99
C TYR A 140 -0.58 -10.62 2.34
N ILE A 141 -1.19 -11.57 1.62
CA ILE A 141 -2.60 -11.53 1.26
C ILE A 141 -3.38 -12.15 2.42
N ARG A 142 -4.45 -11.47 2.87
CA ARG A 142 -5.42 -12.03 3.81
C ARG A 142 -6.72 -12.33 3.05
N TRP A 143 -7.07 -13.61 3.00
CA TRP A 143 -8.24 -14.13 2.32
C TRP A 143 -9.52 -13.94 3.15
N ASP A 144 -10.68 -14.17 2.53
CA ASP A 144 -11.99 -13.99 3.19
C ASP A 144 -12.21 -14.93 4.38
N ASP A 145 -11.55 -16.10 4.37
CA ASP A 145 -11.58 -17.07 5.47
C ASP A 145 -10.63 -16.69 6.63
N GLY A 146 -9.86 -15.62 6.47
CA GLY A 146 -8.90 -15.11 7.45
C GLY A 146 -7.51 -15.73 7.34
N GLU A 147 -7.30 -16.72 6.47
CA GLU A 147 -5.97 -17.28 6.22
C GLU A 147 -5.08 -16.26 5.51
N THR A 148 -3.78 -16.37 5.75
CA THR A 148 -2.79 -15.49 5.14
C THR A 148 -1.72 -16.24 4.38
N GLU A 149 -1.25 -15.62 3.31
CA GLU A 149 -0.16 -16.13 2.48
C GLU A 149 0.80 -15.01 2.12
N PRO A 150 2.11 -15.27 2.01
CA PRO A 150 3.08 -14.26 1.58
C PRO A 150 2.70 -13.65 0.22
N LEU A 151 2.79 -12.33 0.11
CA LEU A 151 2.52 -11.59 -1.12
C LEU A 151 3.45 -12.03 -2.26
N LEU A 152 4.75 -12.15 -1.96
CA LEU A 152 5.78 -12.56 -2.91
C LEU A 152 6.58 -13.73 -2.36
N GLN A 153 6.68 -14.81 -3.14
CA GLN A 153 7.53 -15.97 -2.84
C GLN A 153 8.48 -16.23 -4.00
N ASN A 154 9.77 -16.37 -3.71
CA ASN A 154 10.81 -16.73 -4.70
C ASN A 154 10.82 -15.83 -5.96
N ASP A 155 10.51 -14.54 -5.80
CA ASP A 155 10.39 -13.57 -6.90
C ASP A 155 9.36 -13.98 -7.99
N ASP A 156 8.33 -14.74 -7.61
CA ASP A 156 7.22 -15.11 -8.49
C ASP A 156 6.17 -14.00 -8.58
N TYR A 157 6.46 -12.99 -9.39
CA TYR A 157 5.56 -11.87 -9.66
C TYR A 157 4.29 -12.27 -10.42
N GLN A 158 4.24 -13.46 -11.05
CA GLN A 158 3.02 -13.94 -11.67
C GLN A 158 2.01 -14.32 -10.59
N ALA A 159 2.44 -15.16 -9.63
CA ALA A 159 1.62 -15.58 -8.51
C ALA A 159 1.16 -14.38 -7.66
N GLU A 160 2.06 -13.42 -7.42
CA GLU A 160 1.71 -12.18 -6.71
C GLU A 160 0.52 -11.46 -7.37
N LEU A 161 0.58 -11.23 -8.69
CA LEU A 161 -0.49 -10.57 -9.43
C LEU A 161 -1.80 -11.37 -9.41
N GLU A 162 -1.71 -12.69 -9.60
CA GLU A 162 -2.87 -13.59 -9.55
C GLU A 162 -3.57 -13.51 -8.19
N ASN A 163 -2.80 -13.50 -7.11
CA ASN A 163 -3.33 -13.47 -5.75
C ASN A 163 -3.92 -12.10 -5.41
N VAL A 164 -3.23 -11.00 -5.74
CA VAL A 164 -3.73 -9.63 -5.53
C VAL A 164 -5.04 -9.38 -6.28
N PHE A 165 -5.11 -9.78 -7.55
CA PHE A 165 -6.33 -9.59 -8.33
C PHE A 165 -7.46 -10.54 -7.90
N SER A 166 -7.14 -11.75 -7.46
CA SER A 166 -8.12 -12.67 -6.88
C SER A 166 -8.70 -12.15 -5.57
N VAL A 167 -7.86 -11.68 -4.62
CA VAL A 167 -8.37 -11.10 -3.37
C VAL A 167 -9.18 -9.83 -3.64
N SER A 168 -8.83 -9.05 -4.67
CA SER A 168 -9.61 -7.88 -5.10
C SER A 168 -10.98 -8.22 -5.71
N LYS A 169 -11.32 -9.51 -5.88
CA LYS A 169 -12.51 -10.03 -6.58
C LYS A 169 -12.53 -9.78 -8.09
N TYR A 170 -11.38 -9.51 -8.69
CA TYR A 170 -11.25 -9.23 -10.12
C TYR A 170 -10.12 -10.03 -10.78
N PRO A 171 -10.14 -11.37 -10.73
CA PRO A 171 -9.10 -12.20 -11.36
C PRO A 171 -9.01 -11.97 -12.88
N SER A 172 -10.12 -11.53 -13.51
CA SER A 172 -10.16 -11.18 -14.93
C SER A 172 -9.26 -10.01 -15.31
N ALA A 173 -8.75 -9.21 -14.35
CA ALA A 173 -7.75 -8.17 -14.62
C ALA A 173 -6.48 -8.74 -15.27
N MET A 174 -6.20 -10.03 -15.09
CA MET A 174 -5.09 -10.73 -15.74
C MET A 174 -5.33 -11.08 -17.21
N SER A 175 -6.58 -11.08 -17.66
CA SER A 175 -6.98 -11.62 -18.97
C SER A 175 -7.90 -10.66 -19.75
N TRP A 176 -8.03 -9.41 -19.33
CA TRP A 176 -9.01 -8.49 -19.90
C TRP A 176 -8.49 -7.80 -21.17
N GLY A 177 -9.25 -7.94 -22.26
CA GLY A 177 -8.97 -7.28 -23.53
C GLY A 177 -7.83 -7.92 -24.35
N ASP A 178 -7.67 -7.43 -25.58
CA ASP A 178 -6.71 -7.98 -26.54
C ASP A 178 -5.24 -7.75 -26.14
N THR A 179 -4.99 -6.90 -25.14
CA THR A 179 -3.64 -6.53 -24.65
C THR A 179 -3.29 -7.13 -23.30
N ALA A 180 -4.10 -8.05 -22.76
CA ALA A 180 -3.91 -8.63 -21.42
C ALA A 180 -2.48 -9.17 -21.20
N ASP A 181 -1.98 -9.98 -22.13
CA ASP A 181 -0.62 -10.53 -22.05
C ASP A 181 0.46 -9.44 -22.01
N GLN A 182 0.25 -8.32 -22.69
CA GLN A 182 1.19 -7.19 -22.67
C GLN A 182 1.13 -6.46 -21.34
N LYS A 183 -0.07 -6.27 -20.77
CA LYS A 183 -0.25 -5.62 -19.48
C LYS A 183 0.33 -6.42 -18.33
N VAL A 184 0.07 -7.73 -18.28
CA VAL A 184 0.65 -8.61 -17.26
C VAL A 184 2.18 -8.54 -17.33
N LYS A 185 2.77 -8.55 -18.53
CA LYS A 185 4.22 -8.34 -18.70
C LYS A 185 4.70 -6.98 -18.18
N GLN A 186 3.93 -5.91 -18.41
CA GLN A 186 4.26 -4.59 -17.91
C GLN A 186 4.20 -4.53 -16.38
N TYR A 187 3.17 -5.09 -15.76
CA TYR A 187 3.03 -5.16 -14.31
C TYR A 187 4.17 -5.94 -13.67
N LYS A 188 4.51 -7.13 -14.20
CA LYS A 188 5.65 -7.91 -13.72
C LYS A 188 6.95 -7.12 -13.81
N MET A 189 7.19 -6.43 -14.92
CA MET A 189 8.36 -5.58 -15.07
C MET A 189 8.36 -4.40 -14.07
N ASP A 190 7.21 -3.81 -13.78
CA ASP A 190 7.09 -2.75 -12.76
C ASP A 190 7.47 -3.29 -11.38
N LEU A 191 6.96 -4.46 -10.98
CA LEU A 191 7.26 -5.10 -9.71
C LEU A 191 8.72 -5.54 -9.60
N GLU A 192 9.29 -6.13 -10.66
CA GLU A 192 10.69 -6.50 -10.74
C GLU A 192 11.61 -5.28 -10.55
N CYS A 193 11.37 -4.21 -11.32
CA CYS A 193 12.15 -2.97 -11.23
C CYS A 193 12.05 -2.35 -9.84
N ALA A 194 10.84 -2.29 -9.28
CA ALA A 194 10.61 -1.74 -7.94
C ALA A 194 11.32 -2.57 -6.87
N THR A 195 11.28 -3.91 -6.97
CA THR A 195 11.98 -4.84 -6.08
C THR A 195 13.49 -4.63 -6.12
N ASP A 196 14.06 -4.55 -7.32
CA ASP A 196 15.49 -4.34 -7.51
C ASP A 196 15.96 -2.99 -6.94
N VAL A 197 15.13 -1.96 -7.01
CA VAL A 197 15.41 -0.66 -6.38
C VAL A 197 15.28 -0.74 -4.87
N GLY A 198 14.20 -1.33 -4.35
CA GLY A 198 13.98 -1.47 -2.90
C GLY A 198 15.11 -2.24 -2.22
N ARG A 199 15.60 -3.32 -2.84
CA ARG A 199 16.75 -4.11 -2.35
C ARG A 199 18.05 -3.33 -2.25
N ARG A 200 18.23 -2.26 -3.03
CA ARG A 200 19.43 -1.40 -2.96
C ARG A 200 19.40 -0.46 -1.76
N GLY A 201 18.24 -0.29 -1.10
CA GLY A 201 18.08 0.63 0.03
C GLY A 201 18.32 2.09 -0.35
N VAL A 202 17.94 2.49 -1.57
CA VAL A 202 18.11 3.86 -2.05
C VAL A 202 17.26 4.81 -1.21
N SER A 203 17.72 6.06 -1.02
CA SER A 203 16.94 7.07 -0.31
C SER A 203 15.59 7.32 -0.99
N SER A 204 14.59 7.64 -0.18
CA SER A 204 13.22 8.02 -0.52
C SER A 204 13.04 8.86 -1.79
N GLU A 205 13.74 9.98 -1.91
CA GLU A 205 13.60 10.89 -3.06
C GLU A 205 14.15 10.29 -4.36
N GLN A 206 15.13 9.38 -4.25
CA GLN A 206 15.80 8.78 -5.39
C GLN A 206 15.14 7.47 -5.85
N ALA A 207 14.32 6.83 -5.01
CA ALA A 207 13.73 5.53 -5.30
C ALA A 207 12.86 5.54 -6.57
N TRP A 208 11.97 6.54 -6.71
CA TRP A 208 11.11 6.66 -7.90
C TRP A 208 11.90 6.99 -9.17
N ASP A 209 12.93 7.83 -9.07
CA ASP A 209 13.75 8.17 -10.23
C ASP A 209 14.56 6.96 -10.68
N ALA A 210 15.18 6.23 -9.74
CA ALA A 210 15.88 4.99 -10.02
C ALA A 210 14.96 3.91 -10.62
N TYR A 211 13.73 3.82 -10.12
CA TYR A 211 12.71 2.93 -10.67
C TYR A 211 12.35 3.30 -12.11
N ARG A 212 12.06 4.57 -12.37
CA ARG A 212 11.70 5.06 -13.72
C ARG A 212 12.84 4.84 -14.71
N GLU A 213 14.08 5.11 -14.29
CA GLU A 213 15.27 4.86 -15.10
C GLU A 213 15.44 3.37 -15.43
N LEU A 214 15.36 2.50 -14.42
CA LEU A 214 15.49 1.06 -14.62
C LEU A 214 14.38 0.50 -15.50
N ARG A 215 13.14 0.96 -15.29
CA ARG A 215 11.98 0.58 -16.08
C ARG A 215 12.10 1.01 -17.54
N TYR A 216 12.55 2.24 -17.78
CA TYR A 216 12.83 2.73 -19.12
C TYR A 216 13.87 1.84 -19.83
N ASN A 217 14.99 1.56 -19.17
CA ASN A 217 16.09 0.77 -19.72
C ASN A 217 15.72 -0.69 -20.06
N ARG A 218 14.69 -1.26 -19.42
CA ARG A 218 14.18 -2.62 -19.75
C ARG A 218 13.15 -2.63 -20.88
N THR A 219 12.66 -1.47 -21.27
CA THR A 219 11.62 -1.32 -22.31
C THR A 219 12.23 -0.99 -23.68
N VAL A 220 13.40 -0.35 -23.67
CA VAL A 220 14.21 -0.02 -24.86
C VAL A 220 15.08 -1.22 -25.23
#